data_AF-A0A957HSN2-F1
#
_entry.id   AF-A0A957HSN2-F1
#
_cell.length_a   1.000
_cell.length_b   1.000
_cell.length_c   1.000
_cell.angle_alpha   90.00
_cell.angle_beta   90.00
_cell.angle_gamma   90.00
#
_symmetry.space_group_name_H-M   'P 1'
#
loop_
_entity.id
_entity.type
_entity.pdbx_description
1 polymer ?
#
loop_
_entity_poly.entity_id
_entity_poly.type
_entity_poly.pdbx_seq_one_letter_code
_entity_poly.pdbx_strand_id
1 'polypeptide(L)'
;MSAEEKEEKAKAPAGIGRFLRSEVLIGSLVALLSILTALIGYRASVVDSLSNDHTLNAQRTLSEANREYLDAGQKVMQDFISYDNYYAVSNSEATENYYASFSDALVENLEDPDRDLFDDLYYESLLASDTGIFDVSQIVLLDIISYDNYYASTNLDAADNYYASFSEALIANLDDPDREFLFDEQYDEEMFGFSGTCFAEADGLFELGQEVGGVADRYQLVMFVFAIGLAMAAWASLLDETGKMRIAFVFFALAMLAYGTLLYLGIAAEASEILSAPVDMSCLQALTGQ
;
A
#
# COMPACT_ATOMS: atom_id res chain seq x y z
N MET A 1 -5.55 83.08 28.96
CA MET A 1 -4.84 82.08 28.13
C MET A 1 -3.48 82.63 27.78
N SER A 2 -2.48 82.29 28.58
CA SER A 2 -1.07 82.66 28.36
C SER A 2 -0.50 81.84 27.21
N ALA A 3 0.61 82.31 26.62
CA ALA A 3 1.30 81.62 25.53
C ALA A 3 1.77 80.19 25.91
N GLU A 4 1.92 79.90 27.20
CA GLU A 4 2.28 78.58 27.73
C GLU A 4 1.19 77.51 27.52
N GLU A 5 -0.09 77.90 27.53
CA GLU A 5 -1.21 76.94 27.39
C GLU A 5 -1.42 76.47 25.93
N LYS A 6 -0.78 77.15 24.96
CA LYS A 6 -0.76 76.74 23.54
C LYS A 6 0.38 75.79 23.19
N GLU A 7 1.43 75.71 24.01
CA GLU A 7 2.60 74.87 23.72
C GLU A 7 2.43 73.42 24.20
N GLU A 8 1.58 73.18 25.20
CA GLU A 8 1.34 71.83 25.76
C GLU A 8 0.45 70.94 24.87
N LYS A 9 -0.30 71.50 23.91
CA LYS A 9 -1.13 70.71 22.98
C LYS A 9 -0.38 70.16 21.75
N ALA A 10 0.91 70.46 21.59
CA ALA A 10 1.61 70.27 20.30
C ALA A 10 2.36 68.94 20.13
N LYS A 11 2.36 68.03 21.10
CA LYS A 11 3.02 66.71 20.96
C LYS A 11 2.16 65.58 21.52
N ALA A 12 0.96 65.40 20.96
CA ALA A 12 0.36 64.08 21.03
C ALA A 12 1.30 63.14 20.24
N PRO A 13 1.93 62.14 20.89
CA PRO A 13 2.84 61.24 20.20
C PRO A 13 2.07 60.61 19.04
N ALA A 14 2.72 60.49 17.88
CA ALA A 14 2.19 59.75 16.75
C ALA A 14 2.00 58.29 17.20
N GLY A 15 0.85 58.02 17.82
CA GLY A 15 0.59 56.77 18.51
C GLY A 15 0.34 55.66 17.52
N ILE A 16 0.66 54.44 17.92
CA ILE A 16 0.38 53.18 17.21
C ILE A 16 -1.04 53.16 16.62
N GLY A 17 -2.03 53.77 17.30
CA GLY A 17 -3.40 53.88 16.81
C GLY A 17 -3.58 54.64 15.49
N ARG A 18 -2.73 55.64 15.17
CA ARG A 18 -2.79 56.34 13.87
C ARG A 18 -2.26 55.46 12.75
N PHE A 19 -1.22 54.66 13.02
CA PHE A 19 -0.68 53.70 12.06
C PHE A 19 -1.68 52.57 11.76
N LEU A 20 -2.31 52.00 12.80
CA LEU A 20 -3.33 50.95 12.65
C LEU A 20 -4.62 51.41 11.94
N ARG A 21 -4.83 52.72 11.79
CA ARG A 21 -5.96 53.31 11.04
C ARG A 21 -5.63 53.64 9.59
N SER A 22 -4.38 53.45 9.18
CA SER A 22 -3.93 53.80 7.83
C SER A 22 -4.65 52.94 6.78
N GLU A 23 -5.34 53.57 5.82
CA GLU A 23 -5.96 52.86 4.69
C GLU A 23 -4.92 52.10 3.85
N VAL A 24 -3.71 52.66 3.73
CA VAL A 24 -2.60 52.01 3.03
C VAL A 24 -2.20 50.72 3.73
N LEU A 25 -2.18 50.70 5.07
CA LEU A 25 -1.86 49.50 5.85
C LEU A 25 -2.92 48.42 5.62
N ILE A 26 -4.20 48.77 5.73
CA ILE A 26 -5.31 47.81 5.58
C ILE A 26 -5.35 47.27 4.15
N GLY A 27 -5.25 48.14 3.14
CA GLY A 27 -5.19 47.73 1.74
C GLY A 27 -4.00 46.80 1.44
N SER A 28 -2.83 47.10 2.01
CA SER A 28 -1.65 46.24 1.89
C SER A 28 -1.85 44.89 2.58
N LEU A 29 -2.53 44.88 3.73
CA LEU A 29 -2.81 43.68 4.50
C LEU A 29 -3.77 42.74 3.75
N VAL A 30 -4.82 43.30 3.15
CA VAL A 30 -5.76 42.56 2.28
C VAL A 30 -5.02 41.94 1.10
N ALA A 31 -4.19 42.71 0.39
CA ALA A 31 -3.43 42.22 -0.75
C ALA A 31 -2.46 41.10 -0.36
N LEU A 32 -1.69 41.30 0.72
CA LEU A 32 -0.70 40.34 1.20
C LEU A 32 -1.36 39.03 1.65
N LEU A 33 -2.40 39.10 2.50
CA LEU A 33 -3.10 37.91 2.98
C LEU A 33 -3.80 37.15 1.86
N SER A 34 -4.30 37.85 0.83
CA SER A 34 -4.87 37.19 -0.36
C SER A 34 -3.80 36.39 -1.12
N ILE A 35 -2.63 36.99 -1.37
CA ILE A 35 -1.51 36.32 -2.04
C ILE A 35 -1.05 35.11 -1.23
N LEU A 36 -0.88 35.26 0.08
CA LEU A 36 -0.45 34.16 0.95
C LEU A 36 -1.49 33.04 1.00
N THR A 37 -2.78 33.37 1.13
CA THR A 37 -3.85 32.37 1.11
C THR A 37 -3.80 31.56 -0.19
N ALA A 38 -3.69 32.23 -1.35
CA ALA A 38 -3.59 31.55 -2.64
C ALA A 38 -2.31 30.70 -2.77
N LEU A 39 -1.16 31.23 -2.33
CA LEU A 39 0.12 30.53 -2.37
C LEU A 39 0.11 29.25 -1.52
N ILE A 40 -0.42 29.33 -0.29
CA ILE A 40 -0.52 28.17 0.59
C ILE A 40 -1.55 27.16 0.06
N GLY A 41 -2.67 27.62 -0.49
CA GLY A 41 -3.63 26.74 -1.15
C GLY A 41 -3.01 25.95 -2.30
N TYR A 42 -2.21 26.62 -3.14
CA TYR A 42 -1.45 25.95 -4.21
C TYR A 42 -0.45 24.92 -3.65
N ARG A 43 0.33 25.29 -2.61
CA ARG A 43 1.27 24.36 -1.95
C ARG A 43 0.56 23.13 -1.39
N ALA A 44 -0.57 23.33 -0.70
CA ALA A 44 -1.38 22.23 -0.18
C ALA A 44 -1.81 21.28 -1.31
N SER A 45 -2.34 21.81 -2.42
CA SER A 45 -2.76 20.98 -3.56
C SER A 45 -1.62 20.21 -4.24
N VAL A 46 -0.42 20.78 -4.31
CA VAL A 46 0.74 20.10 -4.90
C VAL A 46 1.19 18.95 -4.01
N VAL A 47 1.25 19.17 -2.69
CA VAL A 47 1.63 18.13 -1.72
C VAL A 47 0.56 17.04 -1.65
N ASP A 48 -0.71 17.40 -1.69
CA ASP A 48 -1.83 16.45 -1.74
C ASP A 48 -1.79 15.58 -3.00
N SER A 49 -1.46 16.16 -4.16
CA SER A 49 -1.24 15.39 -5.39
C SER A 49 -0.12 14.36 -5.22
N LEU A 50 0.97 14.72 -4.56
CA LEU A 50 2.09 13.81 -4.32
C LEU A 50 1.70 12.66 -3.37
N SER A 51 0.93 12.95 -2.31
CA SER A 51 0.34 11.93 -1.43
C SER A 51 -0.51 10.92 -2.22
N ASN A 52 -1.36 11.43 -3.13
CA ASN A 52 -2.17 10.60 -4.00
C ASN A 52 -1.31 9.75 -4.96
N ASP A 53 -0.23 10.31 -5.51
CA ASP A 53 0.69 9.57 -6.38
C ASP A 53 1.36 8.42 -5.62
N HIS A 54 1.84 8.64 -4.39
CA HIS A 54 2.38 7.57 -3.55
C HIS A 54 1.34 6.48 -3.25
N THR A 55 0.12 6.88 -2.88
CA THR A 55 -0.98 5.94 -2.60
C THR A 55 -1.36 5.12 -3.84
N LEU A 56 -1.40 5.74 -5.03
CA LEU A 56 -1.68 5.04 -6.28
C LEU A 56 -0.56 4.09 -6.66
N ASN A 57 0.70 4.47 -6.47
CA ASN A 57 1.84 3.58 -6.70
C ASN A 57 1.83 2.42 -5.71
N ALA A 58 1.54 2.66 -4.42
CA ALA A 58 1.38 1.62 -3.43
C ALA A 58 0.31 0.59 -3.84
N GLN A 59 -0.85 1.05 -4.31
CA GLN A 59 -1.91 0.17 -4.80
C GLN A 59 -1.49 -0.65 -6.03
N ARG A 60 -0.72 -0.06 -6.95
CA ARG A 60 -0.17 -0.77 -8.11
C ARG A 60 0.83 -1.83 -7.68
N THR A 61 1.80 -1.47 -6.85
CA THR A 61 2.81 -2.39 -6.32
C THR A 61 2.15 -3.52 -5.52
N LEU A 62 1.15 -3.22 -4.69
CA LEU A 62 0.39 -4.22 -3.95
C LEU A 62 -0.40 -5.16 -4.87
N SER A 63 -1.06 -4.63 -5.88
CA SER A 63 -1.79 -5.45 -6.87
C SER A 63 -0.84 -6.41 -7.57
N GLU A 64 0.37 -5.96 -7.86
CA GLU A 64 1.36 -6.81 -8.50
C GLU A 64 1.97 -7.82 -7.54
N ALA A 65 2.29 -7.42 -6.32
CA ALA A 65 2.77 -8.33 -5.28
C ALA A 65 1.79 -9.51 -5.10
N ASN A 66 0.48 -9.22 -5.10
CA ASN A 66 -0.56 -10.26 -5.07
C ASN A 66 -0.54 -11.16 -6.32
N ARG A 67 -0.31 -10.58 -7.52
CA ARG A 67 -0.22 -11.36 -8.75
C ARG A 67 0.97 -12.32 -8.72
N GLU A 68 2.15 -11.83 -8.35
CA GLU A 68 3.38 -12.62 -8.26
C GLU A 68 3.28 -13.68 -7.16
N TYR A 69 2.69 -13.34 -6.01
CA TYR A 69 2.43 -14.30 -4.94
C TYR A 69 1.52 -15.45 -5.39
N LEU A 70 0.46 -15.15 -6.15
CA LEU A 70 -0.44 -16.17 -6.69
C LEU A 70 0.23 -17.02 -7.78
N ASP A 71 1.02 -16.41 -8.66
CA ASP A 71 1.80 -17.13 -9.67
C ASP A 71 2.84 -18.07 -9.03
N ALA A 72 3.58 -17.58 -8.03
CA ALA A 72 4.48 -18.37 -7.22
C ALA A 72 3.74 -19.54 -6.54
N GLY A 73 2.59 -19.28 -5.91
CA GLY A 73 1.76 -20.33 -5.30
C GLY A 73 1.30 -21.41 -6.29
N GLN A 74 0.97 -21.03 -7.53
CA GLN A 74 0.64 -21.99 -8.59
C GLN A 74 1.84 -22.84 -8.99
N LYS A 75 3.02 -22.22 -9.14
CA LYS A 75 4.27 -22.94 -9.45
C LYS A 75 4.68 -23.88 -8.33
N VAL A 76 4.56 -23.47 -7.07
CA VAL A 76 4.81 -24.35 -5.91
C VAL A 76 3.88 -25.55 -5.93
N MET A 77 2.58 -25.35 -6.19
CA MET A 77 1.63 -26.46 -6.33
C MET A 77 2.00 -27.39 -7.48
N GLN A 78 2.39 -26.83 -8.63
CA GLN A 78 2.85 -27.60 -9.79
C GLN A 78 4.11 -28.39 -9.48
N ASP A 79 5.06 -27.81 -8.75
CA ASP A 79 6.29 -28.46 -8.30
C ASP A 79 5.99 -29.62 -7.36
N PHE A 80 5.10 -29.44 -6.39
CA PHE A 80 4.66 -30.53 -5.51
C PHE A 80 4.06 -31.69 -6.31
N ILE A 81 3.11 -31.40 -7.20
CA ILE A 81 2.46 -32.43 -8.03
C ILE A 81 3.49 -33.11 -8.95
N SER A 82 4.35 -32.34 -9.59
CA SER A 82 5.35 -32.89 -10.52
C SER A 82 6.37 -33.74 -9.76
N TYR A 83 6.82 -33.29 -8.59
CA TYR A 83 7.79 -33.99 -7.76
C TYR A 83 7.22 -35.32 -7.24
N ASP A 84 5.97 -35.31 -6.78
CA ASP A 84 5.27 -36.52 -6.31
C ASP A 84 5.13 -37.53 -7.46
N ASN A 85 4.70 -37.08 -8.64
CA ASN A 85 4.63 -37.92 -9.84
C ASN A 85 6.02 -38.45 -10.27
N TYR A 86 7.03 -37.58 -10.29
CA TYR A 86 8.41 -37.97 -10.62
C TYR A 86 8.92 -39.05 -9.67
N TYR A 87 8.68 -38.89 -8.36
CA TYR A 87 9.06 -39.87 -7.35
C TYR A 87 8.28 -41.19 -7.53
N ALA A 88 6.99 -41.11 -7.84
CA ALA A 88 6.15 -42.27 -8.13
C ALA A 88 6.68 -43.08 -9.32
N VAL A 89 7.12 -42.41 -10.40
CA VAL A 89 7.66 -43.08 -11.60
C VAL A 89 9.08 -43.60 -11.40
N SER A 90 9.92 -42.87 -10.68
CA SER A 90 11.33 -43.24 -10.50
C SER A 90 11.55 -44.35 -9.46
N ASN A 91 10.54 -44.66 -8.65
CA ASN A 91 10.60 -45.70 -7.63
C ASN A 91 9.53 -46.78 -7.86
N SER A 92 9.95 -47.94 -8.36
CA SER A 92 9.02 -49.07 -8.63
C SER A 92 8.31 -49.63 -7.38
N GLU A 93 8.83 -49.37 -6.17
CA GLU A 93 8.14 -49.73 -4.92
C GLU A 93 7.09 -48.68 -4.51
N ALA A 94 7.11 -47.48 -5.09
CA ALA A 94 6.16 -46.42 -4.77
C ALA A 94 4.75 -46.72 -5.34
N THR A 95 4.67 -47.38 -6.50
CA THR A 95 3.39 -47.78 -7.13
C THR A 95 2.51 -48.61 -6.19
N GLU A 96 3.08 -49.57 -5.46
CA GLU A 96 2.33 -50.39 -4.51
C GLU A 96 1.82 -49.57 -3.31
N ASN A 97 2.59 -48.58 -2.87
CA ASN A 97 2.20 -47.70 -1.76
C ASN A 97 1.05 -46.74 -2.16
N TYR A 98 1.06 -46.18 -3.38
CA TYR A 98 -0.05 -45.35 -3.87
C TYR A 98 -1.32 -46.17 -4.09
N TYR A 99 -1.21 -47.39 -4.63
CA TYR A 99 -2.37 -48.27 -4.76
C TYR A 99 -2.97 -48.61 -3.39
N ALA A 100 -2.13 -48.80 -2.37
CA ALA A 100 -2.58 -49.06 -1.00
C ALA A 100 -3.19 -47.83 -0.30
N SER A 101 -3.00 -46.61 -0.83
CA SER A 101 -3.60 -45.39 -0.27
C SER A 101 -4.94 -45.02 -0.90
N PHE A 102 -5.39 -45.75 -1.93
CA PHE A 102 -6.71 -45.54 -2.53
C PHE A 102 -7.82 -45.88 -1.52
N SER A 103 -8.92 -45.15 -1.59
CA SER A 103 -10.14 -45.57 -0.92
C SER A 103 -10.67 -46.88 -1.53
N ASP A 104 -11.38 -47.66 -0.72
CA ASP A 104 -12.08 -48.86 -1.19
C ASP A 104 -13.03 -48.54 -2.37
N ALA A 105 -13.61 -47.33 -2.38
CA ALA A 105 -14.48 -46.84 -3.44
C ALA A 105 -13.74 -46.66 -4.77
N LEU A 106 -12.53 -46.07 -4.74
CA LEU A 106 -11.70 -45.94 -5.93
C LEU A 106 -11.18 -47.31 -6.41
N VAL A 107 -10.78 -48.19 -5.48
CA VAL A 107 -10.33 -49.56 -5.80
C VAL A 107 -11.43 -50.33 -6.51
N GLU A 108 -12.67 -50.32 -5.99
CA GLU A 108 -13.82 -51.01 -6.61
C GLU A 108 -14.11 -50.46 -8.02
N ASN A 109 -14.02 -49.15 -8.22
CA ASN A 109 -14.23 -48.54 -9.54
C ASN A 109 -13.12 -48.90 -10.54
N LEU A 110 -11.88 -49.10 -10.09
CA LEU A 110 -10.77 -49.53 -10.95
C LEU A 110 -10.91 -50.96 -11.47
N GLU A 111 -11.72 -51.80 -10.83
CA GLU A 111 -11.98 -53.17 -11.28
C GLU A 111 -12.93 -53.24 -12.49
N ASP A 112 -13.63 -52.14 -12.82
CA ASP A 112 -14.54 -52.02 -13.97
C ASP A 112 -13.98 -51.06 -15.04
N PRO A 113 -13.34 -51.56 -16.11
CA PRO A 113 -12.70 -50.71 -17.12
C PRO A 113 -13.67 -49.92 -18.00
N ASP A 114 -14.97 -50.23 -17.97
CA ASP A 114 -15.99 -49.55 -18.78
C ASP A 114 -16.65 -48.37 -18.03
N ARG A 115 -16.22 -48.12 -16.78
CA ARG A 115 -16.83 -47.13 -15.87
C ARG A 115 -15.96 -45.88 -15.72
N ASP A 116 -16.60 -44.73 -15.55
CA ASP A 116 -15.90 -43.50 -15.18
C ASP A 116 -15.45 -43.59 -13.71
N LEU A 117 -14.18 -43.30 -13.45
CA LEU A 117 -13.55 -43.54 -12.15
C LEU A 117 -14.18 -42.73 -11.02
N PHE A 118 -14.64 -41.52 -11.34
CA PHE A 118 -15.26 -40.59 -10.39
C PHE A 118 -16.73 -40.36 -10.75
N ASP A 119 -17.48 -41.44 -10.96
CA ASP A 119 -18.90 -41.39 -11.26
C ASP A 119 -19.79 -41.21 -10.02
N ASP A 120 -21.10 -41.06 -10.25
CA ASP A 120 -22.07 -40.84 -9.16
C ASP A 120 -22.03 -41.97 -8.11
N LEU A 121 -21.83 -43.21 -8.55
CA LEU A 121 -21.74 -44.38 -7.67
C LEU A 121 -20.48 -44.36 -6.78
N TYR A 122 -19.35 -43.80 -7.25
CA TYR A 122 -18.18 -43.52 -6.41
C TYR A 122 -18.46 -42.48 -5.32
N TYR A 123 -19.14 -41.38 -5.66
CA TYR A 123 -19.52 -40.39 -4.65
C TYR A 123 -20.55 -40.94 -3.67
N GLU A 124 -21.49 -41.76 -4.14
CA GLU A 124 -22.47 -42.44 -3.29
C GLU A 124 -21.81 -43.41 -2.29
N SER A 125 -20.80 -44.17 -2.71
CA SER A 125 -20.08 -45.09 -1.82
C SER A 125 -19.26 -44.34 -0.76
N LEU A 126 -18.62 -43.22 -1.13
CA LEU A 126 -17.92 -42.36 -0.18
C LEU A 126 -18.88 -41.71 0.83
N LEU A 127 -20.01 -41.18 0.37
CA LEU A 127 -21.02 -40.57 1.25
C LEU A 127 -21.78 -41.60 2.12
N ALA A 128 -21.80 -42.86 1.71
CA ALA A 128 -22.37 -43.96 2.48
C ALA A 128 -21.42 -44.45 3.59
N SER A 129 -20.13 -44.15 3.50
CA SER A 129 -19.22 -44.28 4.64
C SER A 129 -19.63 -43.24 5.70
N ASP A 130 -19.59 -43.59 6.99
CA ASP A 130 -20.00 -42.71 8.11
C ASP A 130 -19.00 -41.54 8.35
N THR A 131 -18.31 -41.10 7.29
CA THR A 131 -17.32 -40.02 7.28
C THR A 131 -18.03 -38.71 6.91
N GLY A 132 -17.65 -37.60 7.52
CA GLY A 132 -18.34 -36.32 7.29
C GLY A 132 -18.10 -35.81 5.85
N ILE A 133 -18.94 -34.87 5.39
CA ILE A 133 -18.78 -34.24 4.06
C ILE A 133 -17.39 -33.60 3.88
N PHE A 134 -16.79 -33.07 4.96
CA PHE A 134 -15.43 -32.53 4.92
C PHE A 134 -14.38 -33.62 4.69
N ASP A 135 -14.58 -34.80 5.27
CA ASP A 135 -13.71 -35.96 5.12
C ASP A 135 -13.84 -36.53 3.69
N VAL A 136 -15.04 -36.58 3.12
CA VAL A 136 -15.26 -36.99 1.72
C VAL A 136 -14.49 -36.09 0.76
N SER A 137 -14.46 -34.76 0.97
CA SER A 137 -13.69 -33.87 0.09
C SER A 137 -12.17 -34.10 0.16
N GLN A 138 -11.64 -34.47 1.32
CA GLN A 138 -10.23 -34.83 1.48
C GLN A 138 -9.92 -36.20 0.86
N ILE A 139 -10.82 -37.17 1.03
CA ILE A 139 -10.70 -38.50 0.42
C ILE A 139 -10.69 -38.40 -1.10
N VAL A 140 -11.63 -37.63 -1.69
CA VAL A 140 -11.67 -37.43 -3.15
C VAL A 140 -10.38 -36.77 -3.67
N LEU A 141 -9.86 -35.77 -2.97
CA LEU A 141 -8.60 -35.13 -3.35
C LEU A 141 -7.42 -36.11 -3.27
N LEU A 142 -7.34 -36.90 -2.19
CA LEU A 142 -6.30 -37.91 -1.99
C LEU A 142 -6.38 -39.02 -3.05
N ASP A 143 -7.59 -39.47 -3.39
CA ASP A 143 -7.83 -40.50 -4.41
C ASP A 143 -7.45 -40.02 -5.81
N ILE A 144 -7.78 -38.77 -6.18
CA ILE A 144 -7.36 -38.17 -7.45
C ILE A 144 -5.84 -38.09 -7.53
N ILE A 145 -5.18 -37.55 -6.49
CA ILE A 145 -3.71 -37.42 -6.46
C ILE A 145 -3.04 -38.81 -6.53
N SER A 146 -3.53 -39.76 -5.73
CA SER A 146 -2.95 -41.10 -5.68
C SER A 146 -3.14 -41.83 -7.01
N TYR A 147 -4.32 -41.70 -7.66
CA TYR A 147 -4.59 -42.31 -8.95
C TYR A 147 -3.68 -41.75 -10.06
N ASP A 148 -3.52 -40.42 -10.12
CA ASP A 148 -2.62 -39.77 -11.08
C ASP A 148 -1.18 -40.27 -10.91
N ASN A 149 -0.68 -40.34 -9.66
CA ASN A 149 0.65 -40.88 -9.34
C ASN A 149 0.81 -42.36 -9.71
N TYR A 150 -0.21 -43.17 -9.43
CA TYR A 150 -0.21 -44.59 -9.82
C TYR A 150 -0.10 -44.72 -11.34
N TYR A 151 -0.92 -43.98 -12.10
CA TYR A 151 -0.86 -44.03 -13.56
C TYR A 151 0.48 -43.53 -14.10
N ALA A 152 0.98 -42.41 -13.57
CA ALA A 152 2.30 -41.88 -13.88
C ALA A 152 3.38 -42.96 -13.70
N SER A 153 3.34 -43.70 -12.58
CA SER A 153 4.35 -44.71 -12.26
C SER A 153 4.43 -45.88 -13.24
N THR A 154 3.36 -46.15 -13.97
CA THR A 154 3.32 -47.21 -15.00
C THR A 154 3.99 -46.81 -16.31
N ASN A 155 4.36 -45.54 -16.48
CA ASN A 155 5.00 -44.99 -17.67
C ASN A 155 6.42 -44.48 -17.36
N LEU A 156 7.40 -45.39 -17.36
CA LEU A 156 8.79 -45.09 -16.98
C LEU A 156 9.46 -44.02 -17.86
N ASP A 157 8.96 -43.79 -19.08
CA ASP A 157 9.46 -42.74 -19.98
C ASP A 157 8.86 -41.35 -19.64
N ALA A 158 7.94 -41.26 -18.67
CA ALA A 158 7.29 -40.01 -18.25
C ALA A 158 8.07 -39.22 -17.20
N ALA A 159 9.03 -39.84 -16.50
CA ALA A 159 9.81 -39.18 -15.44
C ALA A 159 10.53 -37.92 -15.95
N ASP A 160 11.12 -37.99 -17.16
CA ASP A 160 11.79 -36.85 -17.79
C ASP A 160 10.82 -35.69 -18.08
N ASN A 161 9.54 -35.98 -18.36
CA ASN A 161 8.52 -34.95 -18.61
C ASN A 161 8.14 -34.22 -17.32
N TYR A 162 8.02 -34.92 -16.20
CA TYR A 162 7.74 -34.31 -14.89
C TYR A 162 8.94 -33.51 -14.38
N TYR A 163 10.16 -34.03 -14.55
CA TYR A 163 11.37 -33.28 -14.21
C TYR A 163 11.47 -31.98 -15.03
N ALA A 164 11.13 -32.04 -16.32
CA ALA A 164 11.12 -30.86 -17.19
C ALA A 164 10.03 -29.82 -16.82
N SER A 165 9.06 -30.17 -15.99
CA SER A 165 8.02 -29.24 -15.51
C SER A 165 8.31 -28.63 -14.15
N PHE A 166 9.43 -28.99 -13.49
CA PHE A 166 9.86 -28.36 -12.25
C PHE A 166 10.27 -26.90 -12.49
N SER A 167 10.03 -26.08 -11.48
CA SER A 167 10.63 -24.76 -11.40
C SER A 167 12.15 -24.84 -11.29
N GLU A 168 12.83 -23.77 -11.68
CA GLU A 168 14.28 -23.65 -11.51
C GLU A 168 14.70 -23.77 -10.04
N ALA A 169 13.87 -23.28 -9.12
CA ALA A 169 14.11 -23.36 -7.67
C ALA A 169 14.10 -24.82 -7.18
N LEU A 170 13.10 -25.61 -7.58
CA LEU A 170 13.04 -27.03 -7.20
C LEU A 170 14.20 -27.82 -7.83
N ILE A 171 14.55 -27.54 -9.09
CA ILE A 171 15.71 -28.18 -9.76
C ILE A 171 17.00 -27.87 -9.00
N ALA A 172 17.23 -26.60 -8.65
CA ALA A 172 18.41 -26.19 -7.90
C ALA A 172 18.51 -26.91 -6.55
N ASN A 173 17.38 -27.14 -5.88
CA ASN A 173 17.34 -27.86 -4.61
C ASN A 173 17.57 -29.36 -4.76
N LEU A 174 17.06 -29.97 -5.84
CA LEU A 174 17.30 -31.38 -6.15
C LEU A 174 18.75 -31.68 -6.50
N ASP A 175 19.43 -30.74 -7.16
CA ASP A 175 20.82 -30.89 -7.58
C ASP A 175 21.82 -30.65 -6.43
N ASP A 176 21.35 -30.20 -5.26
CA ASP A 176 22.17 -29.98 -4.07
C ASP A 176 22.20 -31.24 -3.17
N PRO A 177 23.31 -32.00 -3.16
CA PRO A 177 23.40 -33.25 -2.39
C PRO A 177 23.47 -33.06 -0.88
N ASP A 178 23.77 -31.84 -0.41
CA ASP A 178 23.89 -31.53 1.02
C ASP A 178 22.56 -31.06 1.63
N ARG A 179 21.51 -30.93 0.82
CA ARG A 179 20.22 -30.40 1.24
C ARG A 179 19.33 -31.48 1.88
N GLU A 180 18.80 -31.18 3.07
CA GLU A 180 17.98 -32.12 3.85
C GLU A 180 16.49 -32.12 3.43
N PHE A 181 15.98 -30.97 2.98
CA PHE A 181 14.58 -30.80 2.57
C PHE A 181 14.50 -30.01 1.25
N LEU A 182 13.70 -30.49 0.30
CA LEU A 182 13.57 -29.88 -1.03
C LEU A 182 12.75 -28.58 -1.04
N PHE A 183 11.83 -28.45 -0.09
CA PHE A 183 10.95 -27.29 0.08
C PHE A 183 11.29 -26.61 1.40
N ASP A 184 12.46 -25.96 1.44
CA ASP A 184 12.99 -25.27 2.61
C ASP A 184 12.82 -23.75 2.51
N GLU A 185 13.36 -23.01 3.49
CA GLU A 185 13.30 -21.55 3.51
C GLU A 185 13.96 -20.92 2.27
N GLN A 186 14.99 -21.54 1.69
CA GLN A 186 15.61 -21.04 0.48
C GLN A 186 14.68 -21.21 -0.73
N TYR A 187 14.01 -22.36 -0.86
CA TYR A 187 12.97 -22.54 -1.88
C TYR A 187 11.88 -21.45 -1.76
N ASP A 188 11.38 -21.24 -0.54
CA ASP A 188 10.33 -20.25 -0.29
C ASP A 188 10.81 -18.83 -0.63
N GLU A 189 12.05 -18.49 -0.32
CA GLU A 189 12.64 -17.20 -0.69
C GLU A 189 12.80 -17.05 -2.21
N GLU A 190 13.22 -18.09 -2.91
CA GLU A 190 13.33 -18.07 -4.38
C GLU A 190 11.96 -17.93 -5.05
N MET A 191 10.93 -18.57 -4.50
CA MET A 191 9.57 -18.53 -5.04
C MET A 191 8.82 -17.25 -4.69
N PHE A 192 8.93 -16.77 -3.44
CA PHE A 192 8.11 -15.69 -2.91
C PHE A 192 8.88 -14.42 -2.57
N GLY A 193 10.20 -14.43 -2.52
CA GLY A 193 11.03 -13.30 -2.07
C GLY A 193 10.81 -12.02 -2.88
N PHE A 194 10.60 -12.14 -4.20
CA PHE A 194 10.23 -10.99 -5.03
C PHE A 194 8.88 -10.40 -4.63
N SER A 195 7.85 -11.23 -4.46
CA SER A 195 6.53 -10.79 -4.01
C SER A 195 6.58 -10.14 -2.62
N GLY A 196 7.37 -10.72 -1.69
CA GLY A 196 7.61 -10.17 -0.36
C GLY A 196 8.26 -8.79 -0.39
N THR A 197 9.27 -8.62 -1.25
CA THR A 197 9.91 -7.30 -1.48
C THR A 197 8.90 -6.28 -2.00
N CYS A 198 8.05 -6.66 -2.95
CA CYS A 198 7.00 -5.80 -3.47
C CYS A 198 5.95 -5.43 -2.41
N PHE A 199 5.55 -6.36 -1.53
CA PHE A 199 4.66 -6.05 -0.41
C PHE A 199 5.28 -5.01 0.53
N ALA A 200 6.55 -5.18 0.91
CA ALA A 200 7.26 -4.24 1.76
C ALA A 200 7.40 -2.85 1.11
N GLU A 201 7.65 -2.79 -0.21
CA GLU A 201 7.68 -1.54 -0.97
C GLU A 201 6.30 -0.85 -0.97
N ALA A 202 5.23 -1.62 -1.20
CA ALA A 202 3.86 -1.08 -1.17
C ALA A 202 3.51 -0.49 0.20
N ASP A 203 3.87 -1.15 1.29
CA ASP A 203 3.66 -0.66 2.66
C ASP A 203 4.42 0.66 2.89
N GLY A 204 5.69 0.73 2.49
CA GLY A 204 6.50 1.95 2.58
C GLY A 204 5.91 3.11 1.78
N LEU A 205 5.37 2.84 0.58
CA LEU A 205 4.67 3.84 -0.23
C LEU A 205 3.37 4.33 0.42
N PHE A 206 2.60 3.45 1.08
CA PHE A 206 1.41 3.85 1.82
C PHE A 206 1.74 4.73 3.01
N GLU A 207 2.76 4.36 3.79
CA GLU A 207 3.22 5.15 4.94
C GLU A 207 3.67 6.54 4.49
N LEU A 208 4.52 6.61 3.47
CA LEU A 208 4.97 7.88 2.91
C LEU A 208 3.81 8.72 2.36
N GLY A 209 2.86 8.09 1.65
CA GLY A 209 1.65 8.76 1.18
C GLY A 209 0.87 9.41 2.32
N GLN A 210 0.68 8.70 3.44
CA GLN A 210 0.01 9.23 4.63
C GLN A 210 0.77 10.39 5.28
N GLU A 211 2.09 10.27 5.42
CA GLU A 211 2.93 11.35 5.97
C GLU A 211 2.88 12.62 5.12
N VAL A 212 3.01 12.48 3.79
CA VAL A 212 2.91 13.58 2.83
C VAL A 212 1.50 14.19 2.85
N GLY A 213 0.45 13.37 2.94
CA GLY A 213 -0.93 13.84 3.11
C GLY A 213 -1.11 14.67 4.39
N GLY A 214 -0.51 14.25 5.50
CA GLY A 214 -0.49 15.02 6.74
C GLY A 214 0.21 16.38 6.62
N VAL A 215 1.20 16.52 5.73
CA VAL A 215 1.79 17.84 5.40
C VAL A 215 0.80 18.71 4.63
N ALA A 216 0.08 18.15 3.65
CA ALA A 216 -0.92 18.88 2.87
C ALA A 216 -2.05 19.43 3.75
N ASP A 217 -2.60 18.62 4.65
CA ASP A 217 -3.63 19.01 5.61
C ASP A 217 -3.19 20.19 6.49
N ARG A 218 -1.93 20.17 6.93
CA ARG A 218 -1.35 21.24 7.73
C ARG A 218 -1.17 22.53 6.93
N TYR A 219 -0.77 22.46 5.65
CA TYR A 219 -0.81 23.64 4.78
C TYR A 219 -2.24 24.17 4.60
N GLN A 220 -3.24 23.30 4.45
CA GLN A 220 -4.63 23.72 4.37
C GLN A 220 -5.09 24.46 5.65
N LEU A 221 -4.64 24.02 6.82
CA LEU A 221 -4.87 24.75 8.08
C LEU A 221 -4.25 26.16 8.05
N VAL A 222 -3.01 26.30 7.57
CA VAL A 222 -2.35 27.61 7.42
C VAL A 222 -3.11 28.51 6.44
N MET A 223 -3.59 27.96 5.33
CA MET A 223 -4.44 28.67 4.37
C MET A 223 -5.69 29.21 5.07
N PHE A 224 -6.37 28.41 5.89
CA PHE A 224 -7.55 28.86 6.65
C PHE A 224 -7.21 29.98 7.64
N VAL A 225 -6.07 29.90 8.33
CA VAL A 225 -5.60 30.97 9.22
C VAL A 225 -5.41 32.29 8.45
N PHE A 226 -4.79 32.25 7.27
CA PHE A 226 -4.64 33.44 6.43
C PHE A 226 -5.97 33.94 5.87
N ALA A 227 -6.89 33.05 5.50
CA ALA A 227 -8.23 33.43 5.04
C ALA A 227 -9.05 34.12 6.13
N ILE A 228 -8.93 33.68 7.39
CA ILE A 228 -9.55 34.37 8.54
C ILE A 228 -8.91 35.74 8.72
N GLY A 229 -7.58 35.85 8.67
CA GLY A 229 -6.88 37.13 8.71
C GLY A 229 -7.35 38.08 7.60
N LEU A 230 -7.51 37.55 6.38
CA LEU A 230 -7.99 38.29 5.21
C LEU A 230 -9.40 38.83 5.43
N ALA A 231 -10.31 37.99 5.96
CA ALA A 231 -11.66 38.41 6.29
C ALA A 231 -11.65 39.54 7.32
N MET A 232 -10.82 39.45 8.38
CA MET A 232 -10.69 40.52 9.37
C MET A 232 -10.16 41.82 8.76
N ALA A 233 -9.16 41.73 7.87
CA ALA A 233 -8.63 42.91 7.17
C ALA A 233 -9.69 43.57 6.27
N ALA A 234 -10.51 42.77 5.57
CA ALA A 234 -11.62 43.24 4.75
C ALA A 234 -12.73 43.89 5.60
N TRP A 235 -13.09 43.32 6.75
CA TRP A 235 -14.03 43.96 7.67
C TRP A 235 -13.49 45.28 8.20
N ALA A 236 -12.20 45.35 8.52
CA ALA A 236 -11.57 46.59 8.95
C ALA A 236 -11.63 47.70 7.88
N SER A 237 -11.52 47.35 6.59
CA SER A 237 -11.60 48.34 5.49
C SER A 237 -13.00 48.91 5.29
N LEU A 238 -14.05 48.23 5.76
CA LEU A 238 -15.43 48.69 5.64
C LEU A 238 -15.86 49.59 6.82
N LEU A 239 -15.06 49.68 7.88
CA LEU A 239 -15.41 50.44 9.09
C LEU A 239 -14.83 51.85 9.08
N ASP A 240 -15.57 52.77 9.73
CA ASP A 240 -15.13 54.16 9.93
C ASP A 240 -13.75 54.24 10.60
N GLU A 241 -12.92 55.18 10.12
CA GLU A 241 -11.54 55.39 10.58
C GLU A 241 -11.43 55.60 12.10
N THR A 242 -12.47 56.15 12.73
CA THR A 242 -12.47 56.44 14.17
C THR A 242 -12.95 55.28 15.04
N GLY A 243 -13.52 54.23 14.43
CA GLY A 243 -14.12 53.10 15.14
C GLY A 243 -13.08 52.27 15.89
N LYS A 244 -13.31 51.99 17.19
CA LYS A 244 -12.47 51.07 17.97
C LYS A 244 -12.47 49.64 17.37
N MET A 245 -13.58 49.24 16.76
CA MET A 245 -13.73 47.94 16.10
C MET A 245 -12.77 47.76 14.91
N ARG A 246 -12.51 48.83 14.15
CA ARG A 246 -11.54 48.81 13.04
C ARG A 246 -10.15 48.43 13.55
N ILE A 247 -9.69 49.08 14.61
CA ILE A 247 -8.38 48.79 15.22
C ILE A 247 -8.32 47.33 15.70
N ALA A 248 -9.39 46.82 16.32
CA ALA A 248 -9.45 45.43 16.77
C ALA A 248 -9.32 44.45 15.60
N PHE A 249 -10.05 44.66 14.50
CA PHE A 249 -9.95 43.80 13.33
C PHE A 249 -8.58 43.86 12.65
N VAL A 250 -7.97 45.04 12.52
CA VAL A 250 -6.58 45.17 12.01
C VAL A 250 -5.61 44.40 12.90
N PHE A 251 -5.75 44.53 14.23
CA PHE A 251 -4.91 43.79 15.17
C PHE A 251 -5.06 42.27 15.01
N PHE A 252 -6.29 41.75 14.92
CA PHE A 252 -6.52 40.32 14.67
C PHE A 252 -5.96 39.86 13.33
N ALA A 253 -6.11 40.65 12.27
CA ALA A 253 -5.55 40.32 10.96
C ALA A 253 -4.01 40.24 11.00
N LEU A 254 -3.34 41.16 11.71
CA LEU A 254 -1.90 41.10 11.93
C LEU A 254 -1.48 39.89 12.79
N ALA A 255 -2.26 39.56 13.83
CA ALA A 255 -2.01 38.39 14.65
C ALA A 255 -2.12 37.09 13.84
N MET A 256 -3.15 36.97 12.98
CA MET A 256 -3.31 35.82 12.09
C MET A 256 -2.21 35.74 11.04
N LEU A 257 -1.77 36.88 10.48
CA LEU A 257 -0.62 36.92 9.57
C LEU A 257 0.65 36.39 10.25
N ALA A 258 0.94 36.87 11.46
CA ALA A 258 2.12 36.42 12.21
C ALA A 258 2.03 34.92 12.57
N TYR A 259 0.89 34.48 13.10
CA TYR A 259 0.67 33.10 13.49
C TYR A 259 0.72 32.14 12.30
N GLY A 260 0.02 32.46 11.20
CA GLY A 260 0.05 31.65 9.98
C GLY A 260 1.45 31.57 9.36
N THR A 261 2.23 32.66 9.43
CA THR A 261 3.63 32.66 8.96
C THR A 261 4.51 31.74 9.82
N LEU A 262 4.35 31.77 11.15
CA LEU A 262 5.09 30.87 12.04
C LEU A 262 4.75 29.40 11.79
N LEU A 263 3.46 29.08 11.65
CA LEU A 263 3.03 27.72 11.31
C LEU A 263 3.60 27.28 9.96
N TYR A 264 3.52 28.13 8.94
CA TYR A 264 4.09 27.84 7.62
C TYR A 264 5.57 27.49 7.69
N LEU A 265 6.37 28.27 8.42
CA LEU A 265 7.81 28.03 8.54
C LEU A 265 8.11 26.70 9.27
N GLY A 266 7.32 26.34 10.28
CA GLY A 266 7.45 25.04 10.95
C GLY A 266 7.16 23.88 10.00
N ILE A 267 6.04 23.94 9.27
CA ILE A 267 5.64 22.90 8.32
C ILE A 267 6.65 22.82 7.16
N ALA A 268 7.17 23.95 6.67
CA ALA A 268 8.12 23.97 5.57
C ALA A 268 9.45 23.28 5.92
N ALA A 269 9.89 23.36 7.17
CA ALA A 269 11.08 22.67 7.64
C ALA A 269 10.87 21.15 7.62
N GLU A 270 9.78 20.67 8.24
CA GLU A 270 9.44 19.24 8.28
C GLU A 270 9.16 18.67 6.89
N ALA A 271 8.42 19.41 6.06
CA ALA A 271 8.11 18.99 4.69
C ALA A 271 9.37 18.76 3.85
N SER A 272 10.43 19.54 4.08
CA SER A 272 11.68 19.35 3.34
C SER A 272 12.36 18.02 3.66
N GLU A 273 12.18 17.50 4.87
CA GLU A 273 12.72 16.20 5.29
C GLU A 273 11.91 15.07 4.65
N ILE A 274 10.58 15.07 4.84
CA ILE A 274 9.67 14.04 4.30
C ILE A 274 9.76 13.95 2.76
N LEU A 275 9.73 15.09 2.07
CA LEU A 275 9.78 15.14 0.60
C LEU A 275 11.15 14.75 0.01
N SER A 276 12.18 14.63 0.86
CA SER A 276 13.52 14.20 0.44
C SER A 276 13.81 12.73 0.75
N ALA A 277 12.89 12.04 1.43
CA ALA A 277 13.07 10.64 1.78
C ALA A 277 13.20 9.80 0.49
N PRO A 278 14.24 8.94 0.38
CA PRO A 278 14.37 8.05 -0.76
C PRO A 278 13.21 7.05 -0.76
N VAL A 279 12.63 6.84 -1.93
CA VAL A 279 11.58 5.84 -2.15
C VAL A 279 12.21 4.69 -2.90
N ASP A 280 12.19 3.50 -2.29
CA ASP A 280 12.53 2.28 -3.02
C ASP A 280 11.43 2.04 -4.06
N MET A 281 11.84 1.84 -5.31
CA MET A 281 10.97 1.62 -6.45
C MET A 281 11.46 0.41 -7.25
N SER A 282 12.25 -0.45 -6.61
CA SER A 282 12.92 -1.58 -7.26
C SER A 282 11.92 -2.60 -7.80
N CYS A 283 10.82 -2.87 -7.09
CA CYS A 283 9.72 -3.70 -7.59
C CYS A 283 9.10 -3.04 -8.83
N LEU A 284 8.69 -1.76 -8.72
CA LEU A 284 8.08 -1.04 -9.84
C LEU A 284 8.98 -0.95 -11.09
N GLN A 285 10.29 -0.81 -10.91
CA GLN A 285 11.28 -0.85 -11.99
C GLN A 285 11.38 -2.23 -12.63
N ALA A 286 11.53 -3.28 -11.81
CA ALA A 286 11.58 -4.66 -12.29
C ALA A 286 10.36 -5.03 -13.15
N LEU A 287 9.18 -4.55 -12.77
CA LEU A 287 7.92 -4.83 -13.45
C LEU A 287 7.73 -4.06 -14.76
N THR A 288 8.24 -2.83 -14.84
CA THR A 288 8.09 -1.99 -16.03
C THR A 288 9.18 -2.23 -17.08
N GLY A 289 10.20 -3.03 -16.75
CA GLY A 289 11.35 -3.30 -17.60
C GLY A 289 12.18 -2.04 -17.90
N GLN A 290 12.12 -1.04 -17.01
CA GLN A 290 12.89 0.20 -17.05
C GLN A 290 14.02 0.17 -16.03
#